data_AF-A0A9X2F7X7-F1
#
_entry.id   AF-A0A9X2F7X7-F1
#
_cell.length_a   1.000
_cell.length_b   1.000
_cell.length_c   1.000
_cell.angle_alpha   90.00
_cell.angle_beta   90.00
_cell.angle_gamma   90.00
#
_symmetry.space_group_name_H-M   'P 1'
#
loop_
_entity.id
_entity.type
_entity.pdbx_description
1 polymer ?
#
loop_
_entity_poly.entity_id
_entity_poly.type
_entity_poly.pdbx_seq_one_letter_code
_entity_poly.pdbx_strand_id
1 'polypeptide(L)'
;MQRLLVYGTLFTLLLSPSAQAAVPYVPVPVFGKPLTGPNVMRPDEVYGKEYSNDRDFSVIGPTGDPQQIVNWDGSGGVMDGLDYSFTQQQNEFDLQLDAMANSRDGLFRQVVRDDAHLVYSHDDEIVMYPAGPGGPMNLFRMPSVGPVTLANGQQIGGAGELSVELAGAHVGASIHELWAKAGEINRMPPPSEEFSNDVDGVEMWGPEPPKQEDDGQVFLGDADKYSLELDFQTGASIWNASGTPYMSHAMIVSAVESLLGPIPGHAMLPHQNQESRNAIDIDALMVYDTAGEIDVFDLEPQPPHNEDLRDQLGQGIRDDEPRDTIVFSIRQIVDDVDPDGYYATGSELFVLDSIKGVSFLEHGGHVWDQGYALQELQFKLEDQEDGYSVLDINALEAIGQEQEIPVGPCPGDFNADGTVDLADYNVWRNNLGSTDETSISMNGYLNGVVDSADYGLWKSNFGHVCPMPIMAASPTSVPEPGSMLLMAAATLAGLARMKRR
;
A
#
# COMPACT_ATOMS: atom_id res chain seq x y z
N MET A 1 -25.00 -71.50 -6.09
CA MET A 1 -23.53 -71.67 -6.25
C MET A 1 -22.96 -70.35 -6.74
N GLN A 2 -21.91 -69.87 -6.08
CA GLN A 2 -21.46 -68.48 -5.97
C GLN A 2 -21.33 -67.68 -7.28
N ARG A 3 -21.87 -66.45 -7.27
CA ARG A 3 -21.36 -65.32 -8.05
C ARG A 3 -20.61 -64.40 -7.09
N LEU A 4 -19.29 -64.32 -7.24
CA LEU A 4 -18.44 -63.35 -6.55
C LEU A 4 -18.67 -61.98 -7.20
N LEU A 5 -19.22 -61.01 -6.46
CA LEU A 5 -19.08 -59.59 -6.76
C LEU A 5 -17.76 -59.12 -6.16
N VAL A 6 -16.84 -58.67 -7.00
CA VAL A 6 -15.63 -57.94 -6.59
C VAL A 6 -16.02 -56.47 -6.47
N TYR A 7 -16.10 -55.96 -5.24
CA TYR A 7 -16.14 -54.53 -4.98
C TYR A 7 -14.71 -53.97 -5.13
N GLY A 8 -14.47 -53.23 -6.20
CA GLY A 8 -13.25 -52.43 -6.35
C GLY A 8 -13.36 -51.19 -5.47
N THR A 9 -12.54 -51.13 -4.43
CA THR A 9 -12.37 -49.93 -3.61
C THR A 9 -11.60 -48.90 -4.45
N LEU A 10 -12.29 -47.85 -4.90
CA LEU A 10 -11.66 -46.69 -5.52
C LEU A 10 -10.99 -45.90 -4.38
N PHE A 11 -9.66 -45.99 -4.26
CA PHE A 11 -8.88 -45.13 -3.39
C PHE A 11 -8.70 -43.80 -4.14
N THR A 12 -9.58 -42.83 -3.88
CA THR A 12 -9.30 -41.43 -4.23
C THR A 12 -8.16 -40.97 -3.34
N LEU A 13 -6.94 -40.90 -3.89
CA LEU A 13 -5.88 -40.10 -3.31
C LEU A 13 -6.38 -38.65 -3.27
N LEU A 14 -6.78 -38.19 -2.09
CA LEU A 14 -6.78 -36.77 -1.78
C LEU A 14 -5.30 -36.35 -1.85
N LEU A 15 -4.91 -35.76 -2.97
CA LEU A 15 -3.69 -34.95 -3.01
C LEU A 15 -3.95 -33.81 -2.02
N SER A 16 -3.29 -33.85 -0.87
CA SER A 16 -3.13 -32.66 -0.05
C SER A 16 -2.54 -31.57 -0.95
N PRO A 17 -3.08 -30.34 -0.99
CA PRO A 17 -2.38 -29.25 -1.64
C PRO A 17 -0.99 -29.18 -1.00
N SER A 18 0.03 -29.25 -1.84
CA SER A 18 1.40 -29.00 -1.42
C SER A 18 1.41 -27.64 -0.73
N ALA A 19 1.80 -27.59 0.55
CA ALA A 19 2.03 -26.33 1.23
C ALA A 19 3.04 -25.54 0.40
N GLN A 20 2.56 -24.51 -0.29
CA GLN A 20 3.42 -23.56 -0.98
C GLN A 20 4.29 -22.95 0.12
N ALA A 21 5.62 -22.99 -0.05
CA ALA A 21 6.50 -22.33 0.90
C ALA A 21 6.19 -20.83 0.91
N ALA A 22 6.12 -20.25 2.11
CA ALA A 22 6.06 -18.80 2.32
C ALA A 22 7.10 -18.08 1.45
N VAL A 23 6.71 -16.98 0.80
CA VAL A 23 7.67 -16.08 0.15
C VAL A 23 8.23 -15.17 1.24
N PRO A 24 9.52 -15.30 1.60
CA PRO A 24 10.09 -14.44 2.62
C PRO A 24 10.20 -13.01 2.07
N TYR A 25 9.87 -12.03 2.92
CA TYR A 25 10.14 -10.63 2.64
C TYR A 25 11.63 -10.37 2.40
N VAL A 26 11.92 -9.60 1.35
CA VAL A 26 13.27 -9.13 0.99
C VAL A 26 13.26 -7.60 0.93
N PRO A 27 13.95 -6.90 1.85
CA PRO A 27 13.95 -5.44 1.84
C PRO A 27 14.46 -4.85 0.52
N VAL A 28 13.78 -3.81 0.03
CA VAL A 28 14.15 -3.08 -1.18
C VAL A 28 15.20 -2.02 -0.81
N PRO A 29 16.37 -1.99 -1.46
CA PRO A 29 17.39 -0.99 -1.15
C PRO A 29 16.90 0.45 -1.37
N VAL A 30 17.28 1.35 -0.47
CA VAL A 30 17.00 2.79 -0.58
C VAL A 30 18.04 3.44 -1.49
N PHE A 31 17.61 4.18 -2.52
CA PHE A 31 18.52 4.85 -3.47
C PHE A 31 18.64 6.37 -3.25
N GLY A 32 17.90 6.93 -2.29
CA GLY A 32 17.78 8.36 -2.05
C GLY A 32 16.38 8.72 -1.55
N LYS A 33 16.00 10.00 -1.67
CA LYS A 33 14.61 10.43 -1.46
C LYS A 33 13.76 10.14 -2.70
N PRO A 34 12.43 9.96 -2.56
CA PRO A 34 11.55 9.87 -3.72
C PRO A 34 11.68 11.08 -4.64
N LEU A 35 11.51 10.84 -5.95
CA LEU A 35 11.60 11.86 -6.99
C LEU A 35 10.28 11.94 -7.76
N THR A 36 9.83 13.16 -8.04
CA THR A 36 8.74 13.41 -8.99
C THR A 36 9.22 13.16 -10.41
N GLY A 37 8.33 12.68 -11.28
CA GLY A 37 8.53 12.73 -12.71
C GLY A 37 7.46 11.94 -13.46
N PRO A 38 7.57 11.86 -14.79
CA PRO A 38 6.52 11.33 -15.65
C PRO A 38 6.44 9.80 -15.68
N ASN A 39 7.34 9.10 -14.99
CA ASN A 39 7.35 7.65 -14.91
C ASN A 39 6.84 7.21 -13.54
N VAL A 40 6.27 6.00 -13.49
CA VAL A 40 5.85 5.36 -12.24
C VAL A 40 6.90 4.30 -11.87
N MET A 41 7.49 4.42 -10.69
CA MET A 41 8.40 3.41 -10.15
C MET A 41 7.64 2.10 -9.92
N ARG A 42 8.29 0.96 -10.18
CA ARG A 42 7.62 -0.35 -10.00
C ARG A 42 7.46 -0.71 -8.53
N PRO A 43 6.48 -1.56 -8.16
CA PRO A 43 6.30 -1.99 -6.76
C PRO A 43 7.56 -2.58 -6.12
N ASP A 44 8.39 -3.30 -6.88
CA ASP A 44 9.64 -3.94 -6.43
C ASP A 44 10.83 -2.99 -6.29
N GLU A 45 10.65 -1.71 -6.64
CA GLU A 45 11.68 -0.67 -6.57
C GLU A 45 11.40 0.38 -5.49
N VAL A 46 10.15 0.49 -5.05
CA VAL A 46 9.75 1.34 -3.92
C VAL A 46 10.15 0.65 -2.63
N TYR A 47 10.76 1.38 -1.72
CA TYR A 47 11.22 0.86 -0.44
C TYR A 47 10.27 1.28 0.70
N GLY A 48 10.29 0.51 1.79
CA GLY A 48 9.60 0.83 3.06
C GLY A 48 8.10 0.91 2.88
N LYS A 49 7.51 -0.16 2.35
CA LYS A 49 6.09 -0.23 2.04
C LYS A 49 5.33 -1.03 3.10
N GLU A 50 4.22 -0.48 3.59
CA GLU A 50 3.39 -1.09 4.65
C GLU A 50 1.87 -0.98 4.39
N TYR A 51 1.13 -2.07 4.52
CA TYR A 51 -0.30 -2.08 4.19
C TYR A 51 -1.15 -2.72 5.29
N SER A 52 -2.44 -2.37 5.35
CA SER A 52 -3.48 -3.06 6.12
C SER A 52 -4.57 -3.67 5.21
N ASN A 53 -5.35 -4.60 5.77
CA ASN A 53 -6.52 -5.19 5.12
C ASN A 53 -7.59 -5.61 6.15
N ASP A 54 -8.78 -5.96 5.68
CA ASP A 54 -9.98 -6.42 6.41
C ASP A 54 -9.80 -7.19 7.72
N ARG A 55 -8.71 -7.95 7.84
CA ARG A 55 -8.45 -8.81 9.01
C ARG A 55 -7.02 -8.73 9.51
N ASP A 56 -6.19 -7.90 8.88
CA ASP A 56 -4.80 -7.63 9.21
C ASP A 56 -4.06 -8.89 9.65
N PHE A 57 -4.04 -9.87 8.74
CA PHE A 57 -3.54 -11.19 9.10
C PHE A 57 -2.04 -11.21 9.35
N SER A 58 -1.62 -11.86 10.44
CA SER A 58 -0.20 -12.17 10.63
C SER A 58 0.32 -13.05 9.50
N VAL A 59 1.56 -12.80 9.07
CA VAL A 59 2.26 -13.52 8.00
C VAL A 59 2.47 -15.01 8.32
N ILE A 60 2.36 -15.41 9.60
CA ILE A 60 2.60 -16.80 10.07
C ILE A 60 1.31 -17.47 10.61
N GLY A 61 0.10 -17.08 10.20
CA GLY A 61 -1.08 -17.85 10.60
C GLY A 61 -2.45 -17.35 10.15
N PRO A 62 -3.52 -18.11 10.43
CA PRO A 62 -4.90 -17.75 10.09
C PRO A 62 -5.56 -16.79 11.07
N THR A 63 -4.83 -16.31 12.07
CA THR A 63 -5.38 -15.44 13.10
C THR A 63 -5.29 -14.02 12.56
N GLY A 64 -6.45 -13.41 12.33
CA GLY A 64 -6.52 -11.99 12.04
C GLY A 64 -6.06 -11.20 13.26
N ASP A 65 -5.36 -10.11 13.00
CA ASP A 65 -4.78 -9.20 13.98
C ASP A 65 -5.12 -7.77 13.55
N PRO A 66 -6.41 -7.32 13.66
CA PRO A 66 -7.01 -6.13 13.00
C PRO A 66 -6.31 -4.77 13.15
N GLN A 67 -5.16 -4.71 13.82
CA GLN A 67 -4.38 -3.49 14.05
C GLN A 67 -2.91 -3.68 13.68
N GLN A 68 -2.56 -4.80 13.04
CA GLN A 68 -1.23 -5.19 12.61
C GLN A 68 -1.03 -4.87 11.13
N ILE A 69 -0.17 -3.90 10.84
CA ILE A 69 0.23 -3.61 9.45
C ILE A 69 1.21 -4.69 8.95
N VAL A 70 1.29 -4.82 7.63
CA VAL A 70 2.14 -5.79 6.94
C VAL A 70 3.16 -5.08 6.07
N ASN A 71 4.44 -5.37 6.30
CA ASN A 71 5.51 -4.93 5.40
C ASN A 71 5.50 -5.78 4.13
N TRP A 72 5.65 -5.18 2.95
CA TRP A 72 5.71 -5.92 1.69
C TRP A 72 6.82 -5.45 0.74
N ASP A 73 7.47 -6.40 0.08
CA ASP A 73 8.63 -6.12 -0.79
C ASP A 73 8.27 -5.76 -2.24
N GLY A 74 6.99 -5.78 -2.60
CA GLY A 74 6.52 -5.56 -3.99
C GLY A 74 6.80 -6.75 -4.93
N SER A 75 7.38 -7.82 -4.40
CA SER A 75 7.61 -9.12 -5.05
C SER A 75 6.84 -10.24 -4.33
N GLY A 76 5.78 -9.89 -3.61
CA GLY A 76 4.88 -10.79 -2.90
C GLY A 76 5.46 -11.42 -1.61
N GLY A 77 6.67 -11.03 -1.20
CA GLY A 77 7.21 -11.36 0.12
C GLY A 77 6.69 -10.35 1.15
N VAL A 78 6.24 -10.88 2.30
CA VAL A 78 5.68 -10.08 3.39
C VAL A 78 6.27 -10.48 4.74
N MET A 79 6.22 -9.57 5.70
CA MET A 79 6.52 -9.83 7.12
C MET A 79 5.64 -8.94 8.03
N ASP A 80 5.39 -9.39 9.26
CA ASP A 80 4.64 -8.60 10.25
C ASP A 80 5.35 -7.26 10.52
N GLY A 81 4.59 -6.17 10.55
CA GLY A 81 5.04 -4.79 10.81
C GLY A 81 4.65 -4.28 12.20
N LEU A 82 4.22 -3.02 12.30
CA LEU A 82 3.69 -2.42 13.52
C LEU A 82 2.31 -2.95 13.89
N ASP A 83 2.12 -3.25 15.17
CA ASP A 83 0.83 -3.64 15.75
C ASP A 83 0.33 -2.55 16.70
N TYR A 84 -0.80 -1.93 16.36
CA TYR A 84 -1.45 -0.91 17.18
C TYR A 84 -2.37 -1.48 18.26
N SER A 85 -2.49 -2.81 18.36
CA SER A 85 -3.26 -3.50 19.38
C SER A 85 -2.91 -2.99 20.79
N PHE A 86 -3.96 -2.70 21.56
CA PHE A 86 -3.84 -2.23 22.95
C PHE A 86 -3.11 -0.89 23.15
N THR A 87 -2.84 -0.11 22.10
CA THR A 87 -2.25 1.23 22.25
C THR A 87 -3.24 2.21 22.89
N GLN A 88 -4.54 2.06 22.61
CA GLN A 88 -5.60 2.94 23.10
C GLN A 88 -6.09 2.53 24.50
N GLN A 89 -6.23 3.49 25.42
CA GLN A 89 -6.61 3.20 26.82
C GLN A 89 -8.09 2.86 27.05
N GLN A 90 -8.98 3.17 26.10
CA GLN A 90 -10.44 3.08 26.29
C GLN A 90 -11.15 2.06 25.39
N ASN A 91 -10.42 1.41 24.48
CA ASN A 91 -10.96 0.39 23.60
C ASN A 91 -10.28 -0.95 23.89
N GLU A 92 -11.04 -1.92 24.39
CA GLU A 92 -10.54 -3.27 24.70
C GLU A 92 -10.77 -4.27 23.54
N PHE A 93 -11.30 -3.80 22.40
CA PHE A 93 -11.54 -4.59 21.20
C PHE A 93 -10.63 -4.11 20.06
N ASP A 94 -9.99 -5.06 19.38
CA ASP A 94 -9.23 -4.78 18.15
C ASP A 94 -10.25 -4.48 17.03
N LEU A 95 -10.20 -3.26 16.53
CA LEU A 95 -10.98 -2.76 15.38
C LEU A 95 -10.06 -2.73 14.16
N GLN A 96 -10.62 -2.92 12.97
CA GLN A 96 -9.93 -2.88 11.69
C GLN A 96 -9.22 -1.53 11.48
N LEU A 97 -8.06 -1.58 10.85
CA LEU A 97 -7.26 -0.42 10.49
C LEU A 97 -7.67 0.12 9.11
N ASP A 98 -8.54 1.12 9.11
CA ASP A 98 -9.19 1.65 7.89
C ASP A 98 -8.35 2.68 7.14
N ALA A 99 -7.31 3.21 7.78
CA ALA A 99 -6.36 4.08 7.11
C ALA A 99 -5.07 4.15 7.93
N MET A 100 -3.96 4.40 7.25
CA MET A 100 -2.66 4.62 7.87
C MET A 100 -1.88 5.67 7.10
N ALA A 101 -1.00 6.38 7.81
CA ALA A 101 -0.09 7.34 7.20
C ALA A 101 1.14 7.56 8.07
N ASN A 102 2.25 7.94 7.45
CA ASN A 102 3.36 8.59 8.09
C ASN A 102 3.09 10.11 8.18
N SER A 103 3.39 10.72 9.32
CA SER A 103 3.36 12.18 9.51
C SER A 103 4.16 12.96 8.47
N ARG A 104 5.12 12.32 7.80
CA ARG A 104 6.04 12.95 6.84
C ARG A 104 6.18 12.16 5.55
N ASP A 105 5.05 11.82 4.97
CA ASP A 105 4.99 11.25 3.63
C ASP A 105 5.88 12.06 2.66
N GLY A 106 6.75 11.31 1.97
CA GLY A 106 7.84 11.82 1.17
C GLY A 106 7.41 12.60 -0.07
N LEU A 107 6.21 12.34 -0.60
CA LEU A 107 5.68 12.94 -1.83
C LEU A 107 4.34 13.66 -1.64
N PHE A 108 3.80 13.73 -0.42
CA PHE A 108 2.59 14.48 -0.09
C PHE A 108 2.45 15.83 -0.81
N ARG A 109 3.47 16.70 -0.68
CA ARG A 109 3.44 18.06 -1.26
C ARG A 109 3.36 18.03 -2.78
N GLN A 110 3.91 17.00 -3.39
CA GLN A 110 3.94 16.80 -4.83
C GLN A 110 2.59 16.26 -5.31
N VAL A 111 1.91 15.41 -4.54
CA VAL A 111 0.53 15.00 -4.84
C VAL A 111 -0.42 16.20 -4.82
N VAL A 112 -0.36 17.06 -3.79
CA VAL A 112 -1.17 18.28 -3.70
C VAL A 112 -0.86 19.30 -4.80
N ARG A 113 0.32 19.22 -5.42
CA ARG A 113 0.73 20.06 -6.56
C ARG A 113 0.48 19.43 -7.91
N ASP A 114 -0.05 18.20 -7.94
CA ASP A 114 -0.24 17.41 -9.16
C ASP A 114 1.09 17.08 -9.89
N ASP A 115 2.20 16.97 -9.14
CA ASP A 115 3.57 16.72 -9.62
C ASP A 115 4.06 15.27 -9.41
N ALA A 116 3.50 14.55 -8.43
CA ALA A 116 3.71 13.12 -8.19
C ALA A 116 2.45 12.33 -8.57
N HIS A 117 2.56 11.02 -8.76
CA HIS A 117 1.40 10.19 -9.07
C HIS A 117 0.67 9.77 -7.79
N LEU A 118 -0.65 9.56 -7.88
CA LEU A 118 -1.49 9.16 -6.76
C LEU A 118 -1.78 7.66 -6.85
N VAL A 119 -1.32 6.88 -5.88
CA VAL A 119 -1.69 5.48 -5.70
C VAL A 119 -2.93 5.39 -4.83
N TYR A 120 -3.84 4.49 -5.17
CA TYR A 120 -5.02 4.24 -4.38
C TYR A 120 -5.47 2.78 -4.48
N SER A 121 -6.21 2.34 -3.46
CA SER A 121 -7.08 1.16 -3.53
C SER A 121 -8.55 1.62 -3.55
N HIS A 122 -9.45 0.67 -3.72
CA HIS A 122 -10.87 0.92 -3.49
C HIS A 122 -11.46 -0.21 -2.66
N ASP A 123 -12.53 0.10 -1.97
CA ASP A 123 -13.25 -0.80 -1.11
C ASP A 123 -13.80 -2.01 -1.88
N ASP A 124 -13.92 -3.12 -1.18
CA ASP A 124 -14.60 -4.31 -1.64
C ASP A 124 -16.11 -4.28 -1.35
N GLU A 125 -16.60 -3.56 -0.35
CA GLU A 125 -18.01 -3.49 0.05
C GLU A 125 -18.69 -2.15 -0.30
N ILE A 126 -19.18 -2.02 -1.53
CA ILE A 126 -19.84 -0.79 -1.96
C ILE A 126 -21.36 -0.90 -2.06
N VAL A 127 -22.03 0.25 -2.14
CA VAL A 127 -23.46 0.34 -2.44
C VAL A 127 -23.69 0.58 -3.93
N MET A 128 -24.63 -0.17 -4.49
CA MET A 128 -25.08 -0.01 -5.87
C MET A 128 -26.57 0.35 -5.96
N TYR A 129 -26.92 1.05 -7.04
CA TYR A 129 -28.30 1.37 -7.43
C TYR A 129 -28.67 0.70 -8.74
N PRO A 130 -29.17 -0.56 -8.73
CA PRO A 130 -29.42 -1.33 -9.97
C PRO A 130 -30.47 -0.74 -10.91
N ALA A 131 -31.36 0.10 -10.38
CA ALA A 131 -32.40 0.81 -11.14
C ALA A 131 -32.23 2.33 -11.11
N GLY A 132 -31.06 2.80 -10.68
CA GLY A 132 -30.75 4.21 -10.43
C GLY A 132 -31.25 4.75 -9.08
N PRO A 133 -30.94 6.02 -8.78
CA PRO A 133 -31.27 6.69 -7.52
C PRO A 133 -32.78 6.72 -7.24
N GLY A 134 -33.15 6.57 -5.97
CA GLY A 134 -34.55 6.41 -5.53
C GLY A 134 -35.15 5.02 -5.80
N GLY A 135 -34.39 4.11 -6.40
CA GLY A 135 -34.67 2.68 -6.49
C GLY A 135 -34.18 1.89 -5.26
N PRO A 136 -34.33 0.55 -5.24
CA PRO A 136 -33.76 -0.26 -4.17
C PRO A 136 -32.22 -0.22 -4.23
N MET A 137 -31.58 0.08 -3.10
CA MET A 137 -30.15 -0.08 -2.90
C MET A 137 -29.79 -1.57 -2.71
N ASN A 138 -28.64 -1.98 -3.22
CA ASN A 138 -28.05 -3.30 -2.95
C ASN A 138 -26.60 -3.14 -2.48
N LEU A 139 -26.17 -4.00 -1.57
CA LEU A 139 -24.76 -4.15 -1.25
C LEU A 139 -24.09 -5.01 -2.33
N PHE A 140 -22.92 -4.60 -2.78
CA PHE A 140 -22.16 -5.29 -3.80
C PHE A 140 -20.73 -5.50 -3.34
N ARG A 141 -20.27 -6.74 -3.46
CA ARG A 141 -18.88 -7.09 -3.19
C ARG A 141 -18.07 -7.05 -4.48
N MET A 142 -17.10 -6.14 -4.56
CA MET A 142 -16.18 -6.01 -5.67
C MET A 142 -15.21 -7.19 -5.73
N PRO A 143 -14.72 -7.57 -6.93
CA PRO A 143 -13.69 -8.57 -7.03
C PRO A 143 -12.36 -8.03 -6.46
N SER A 144 -11.70 -8.84 -5.63
CA SER A 144 -10.37 -8.52 -5.08
C SER A 144 -9.29 -8.40 -6.18
N VAL A 145 -9.47 -9.07 -7.32
CA VAL A 145 -8.55 -8.99 -8.48
C VAL A 145 -9.29 -8.48 -9.71
N GLY A 146 -8.67 -7.54 -10.41
CA GLY A 146 -9.25 -6.87 -11.57
C GLY A 146 -9.24 -7.69 -12.87
N PRO A 147 -9.49 -7.03 -14.02
CA PRO A 147 -9.70 -5.59 -14.15
C PRO A 147 -11.12 -5.15 -13.77
N VAL A 148 -11.24 -4.00 -13.10
CA VAL A 148 -12.50 -3.25 -12.98
C VAL A 148 -12.53 -2.21 -14.09
N THR A 149 -13.60 -2.17 -14.88
CA THR A 149 -13.73 -1.23 -16.01
C THR A 149 -14.62 -0.05 -15.63
N LEU A 150 -14.04 1.15 -15.64
CA LEU A 150 -14.71 2.40 -15.32
C LEU A 150 -15.59 2.88 -16.48
N ALA A 151 -16.48 3.83 -16.20
CA ALA A 151 -17.46 4.36 -17.14
C ALA A 151 -16.80 5.06 -18.34
N ASN A 152 -15.61 5.63 -18.12
CA ASN A 152 -14.79 6.23 -19.16
C ASN A 152 -13.98 5.22 -19.98
N GLY A 153 -14.07 3.93 -19.65
CA GLY A 153 -13.43 2.81 -20.34
C GLY A 153 -12.02 2.49 -19.87
N GLN A 154 -11.49 3.21 -18.87
CA GLN A 154 -10.23 2.86 -18.23
C GLN A 154 -10.37 1.60 -17.38
N GLN A 155 -9.24 0.94 -17.15
CA GLN A 155 -9.17 -0.30 -16.40
C GLN A 155 -8.24 -0.12 -15.22
N ILE A 156 -8.75 -0.46 -14.05
CA ILE A 156 -8.04 -0.41 -12.78
C ILE A 156 -7.95 -1.82 -12.18
N GLY A 157 -7.24 -1.95 -11.07
CA GLY A 157 -7.15 -3.20 -10.30
C GLY A 157 -8.49 -3.63 -9.70
N GLY A 158 -8.48 -4.77 -9.02
CA GLY A 158 -9.55 -5.12 -8.07
C GLY A 158 -9.28 -4.49 -6.70
N ALA A 159 -10.16 -4.76 -5.74
CA ALA A 159 -10.09 -4.13 -4.42
C ALA A 159 -8.80 -4.47 -3.66
N GLY A 160 -8.25 -5.67 -3.86
CA GLY A 160 -6.97 -6.12 -3.28
C GLY A 160 -5.75 -5.85 -4.15
N GLU A 161 -5.85 -4.89 -5.06
CA GLU A 161 -4.78 -4.43 -5.93
C GLU A 161 -4.66 -2.91 -5.81
N LEU A 162 -3.49 -2.37 -6.12
CA LEU A 162 -3.27 -0.93 -6.09
C LEU A 162 -3.29 -0.38 -7.51
N SER A 163 -4.04 0.69 -7.69
CA SER A 163 -4.12 1.44 -8.94
C SER A 163 -3.40 2.78 -8.78
N VAL A 164 -3.02 3.40 -9.89
CA VAL A 164 -2.36 4.70 -9.91
C VAL A 164 -3.12 5.64 -10.84
N GLU A 165 -3.39 6.84 -10.37
CA GLU A 165 -3.73 7.99 -11.19
C GLU A 165 -2.45 8.76 -11.52
N LEU A 166 -2.21 8.97 -12.81
CA LEU A 166 -1.03 9.71 -13.25
C LEU A 166 -1.22 11.22 -13.05
N ALA A 167 -0.15 11.91 -12.62
CA ALA A 167 -0.19 13.33 -12.33
C ALA A 167 -0.47 14.14 -13.60
N GLY A 168 -1.41 15.08 -13.50
CA GLY A 168 -1.82 15.93 -14.60
C GLY A 168 -0.70 16.85 -15.10
N ALA A 169 0.27 17.20 -14.26
CA ALA A 169 1.45 17.96 -14.69
C ALA A 169 2.28 17.22 -15.76
N HIS A 170 2.23 15.89 -15.80
CA HIS A 170 3.01 15.08 -16.75
C HIS A 170 2.17 14.58 -17.93
N VAL A 171 0.93 14.15 -17.70
CA VAL A 171 0.16 13.40 -18.71
C VAL A 171 -1.14 14.07 -19.16
N GLY A 172 -1.63 15.08 -18.45
CA GLY A 172 -2.96 15.68 -18.69
C GLY A 172 -4.07 14.98 -17.91
N ALA A 173 -5.29 14.96 -18.46
CA ALA A 173 -6.49 14.54 -17.73
C ALA A 173 -6.51 13.04 -17.39
N SER A 174 -6.89 12.73 -16.14
CA SER A 174 -7.20 11.44 -15.51
C SER A 174 -6.74 10.22 -16.30
N ILE A 175 -5.58 9.69 -15.93
CA ILE A 175 -5.09 8.43 -16.47
C ILE A 175 -4.93 7.44 -15.32
N HIS A 176 -5.88 6.51 -15.20
CA HIS A 176 -5.83 5.43 -14.23
C HIS A 176 -5.22 4.16 -14.84
N GLU A 177 -4.33 3.52 -14.10
CA GLU A 177 -3.70 2.25 -14.48
C GLU A 177 -3.51 1.33 -13.26
N LEU A 178 -3.41 0.02 -13.49
CA LEU A 178 -3.02 -0.93 -12.45
C LEU A 178 -1.52 -0.74 -12.12
N TRP A 179 -1.19 -0.59 -10.84
CA TRP A 179 0.20 -0.42 -10.38
C TRP A 179 0.77 -1.68 -9.73
N ALA A 180 0.08 -2.25 -8.73
CA ALA A 180 0.53 -3.46 -8.03
C ALA A 180 -0.57 -4.52 -8.02
N LYS A 181 -0.24 -5.72 -8.49
CA LYS A 181 -1.15 -6.88 -8.45
C LYS A 181 -1.21 -7.48 -7.07
N ALA A 182 -2.28 -8.23 -6.80
CA ALA A 182 -2.44 -8.96 -5.54
C ALA A 182 -1.22 -9.85 -5.23
N GLY A 183 -0.64 -10.51 -6.24
CA GLY A 183 0.56 -11.34 -6.08
C GLY A 183 1.90 -10.59 -5.96
N GLU A 184 1.92 -9.28 -6.16
CA GLU A 184 3.07 -8.40 -5.88
C GLU A 184 2.97 -7.82 -4.47
N ILE A 185 1.74 -7.62 -3.97
CA ILE A 185 1.44 -7.20 -2.60
C ILE A 185 1.63 -8.38 -1.64
N ASN A 186 0.95 -9.51 -1.87
CA ASN A 186 1.00 -10.67 -1.00
C ASN A 186 0.88 -12.01 -1.75
N ARG A 187 1.95 -12.81 -1.75
CA ARG A 187 1.96 -14.19 -2.29
C ARG A 187 1.92 -15.27 -1.21
N MET A 188 1.85 -14.90 0.06
CA MET A 188 1.70 -15.87 1.13
C MET A 188 0.37 -16.60 0.95
N PRO A 189 0.36 -17.94 1.00
CA PRO A 189 -0.89 -18.68 0.90
C PRO A 189 -1.76 -18.31 2.09
N PRO A 190 -2.88 -17.62 1.89
CA PRO A 190 -3.73 -17.31 3.01
C PRO A 190 -4.48 -18.61 3.37
N PRO A 191 -5.05 -18.76 4.57
CA PRO A 191 -5.65 -20.01 5.05
C PRO A 191 -6.80 -20.65 4.22
N SER A 192 -7.29 -19.97 3.17
CA SER A 192 -8.41 -20.28 2.26
C SER A 192 -8.43 -19.34 1.03
N GLU A 193 -9.15 -19.66 -0.05
CA GLU A 193 -9.26 -18.77 -1.24
C GLU A 193 -10.38 -17.69 -1.11
N GLU A 194 -11.02 -17.56 0.05
CA GLU A 194 -12.19 -16.68 0.30
C GLU A 194 -11.85 -15.32 0.94
N PHE A 195 -10.58 -14.92 1.02
CA PHE A 195 -10.24 -13.62 1.59
C PHE A 195 -10.47 -12.51 0.56
N SER A 196 -11.55 -11.75 0.73
CA SER A 196 -11.44 -10.33 0.40
C SER A 196 -10.34 -9.75 1.25
N ASN A 197 -9.45 -9.05 0.58
CA ASN A 197 -8.33 -8.34 1.16
C ASN A 197 -8.23 -7.11 0.28
N ASP A 198 -9.26 -6.28 0.27
CA ASP A 198 -8.98 -4.92 -0.13
C ASP A 198 -7.89 -4.32 0.76
N VAL A 199 -7.20 -3.37 0.18
CA VAL A 199 -6.12 -2.69 0.87
C VAL A 199 -6.76 -1.50 1.56
N ASP A 200 -6.85 -1.51 2.89
CA ASP A 200 -7.45 -0.42 3.70
C ASP A 200 -6.44 0.69 4.01
N GLY A 201 -5.16 0.35 3.96
CA GLY A 201 -4.10 1.25 4.34
C GLY A 201 -2.88 0.97 3.49
N VAL A 202 -2.21 2.04 3.08
CA VAL A 202 -1.00 1.92 2.28
C VAL A 202 -0.07 3.06 2.64
N GLU A 203 1.15 2.71 3.03
CA GLU A 203 2.25 3.65 3.29
C GLU A 203 3.43 3.27 2.40
N MET A 204 4.16 4.27 1.92
CA MET A 204 5.32 4.10 1.06
C MET A 204 6.40 5.11 1.42
N TRP A 205 7.63 4.83 0.97
CA TRP A 205 8.78 5.72 1.18
C TRP A 205 9.28 5.79 2.62
N GLY A 206 8.96 4.76 3.41
CA GLY A 206 9.47 4.59 4.76
C GLY A 206 10.85 3.94 4.86
N PRO A 207 11.42 3.85 6.07
CA PRO A 207 12.57 3.02 6.33
C PRO A 207 12.20 1.53 6.21
N GLU A 208 13.05 0.73 5.57
CA GLU A 208 12.84 -0.72 5.55
C GLU A 208 13.03 -1.34 6.95
N PRO A 209 12.24 -2.35 7.33
CA PRO A 209 12.44 -3.09 8.57
C PRO A 209 13.84 -3.74 8.60
N PRO A 210 14.58 -3.61 9.71
CA PRO A 210 15.88 -4.24 9.86
C PRO A 210 15.74 -5.76 9.92
N LYS A 211 16.79 -6.48 9.53
CA LYS A 211 16.82 -7.93 9.73
C LYS A 211 16.73 -8.29 11.20
N GLN A 212 15.82 -9.20 11.55
CA GLN A 212 15.78 -9.85 12.85
C GLN A 212 17.13 -10.51 13.15
N GLU A 213 17.94 -9.89 13.99
CA GLU A 213 18.85 -10.61 14.87
C GLU A 213 18.31 -10.49 16.30
N ASP A 214 18.18 -11.64 16.97
CA ASP A 214 17.77 -11.78 18.37
C ASP A 214 18.51 -10.73 19.25
N ASP A 215 17.83 -9.68 19.72
CA ASP A 215 17.93 -9.04 21.06
C ASP A 215 17.47 -7.56 21.11
N GLY A 216 16.23 -7.28 20.67
CA GLY A 216 15.36 -6.43 21.49
C GLY A 216 15.44 -4.90 21.37
N GLN A 217 15.44 -4.32 20.17
CA GLN A 217 14.47 -3.27 19.82
C GLN A 217 14.43 -2.99 18.32
N VAL A 218 13.25 -2.55 17.89
CA VAL A 218 12.55 -2.92 16.66
C VAL A 218 12.33 -1.65 15.84
N PHE A 219 12.41 -1.73 14.51
CA PHE A 219 11.66 -0.77 13.68
C PHE A 219 10.49 -1.53 13.07
N LEU A 220 9.32 -1.09 13.53
CA LEU A 220 7.98 -1.53 13.23
C LEU A 220 7.41 -0.40 12.39
N GLY A 221 7.63 -0.43 11.07
CA GLY A 221 7.11 0.60 10.19
C GLY A 221 7.48 2.05 10.45
N ASP A 222 6.90 2.91 9.64
CA ASP A 222 6.92 4.37 9.83
C ASP A 222 5.55 5.01 9.74
N ALA A 223 4.51 4.26 9.40
CA ALA A 223 3.16 4.68 9.68
C ALA A 223 3.06 5.07 11.18
N ASP A 224 2.71 6.33 11.42
CA ASP A 224 2.64 6.90 12.77
C ASP A 224 1.30 7.59 13.08
N LYS A 225 0.40 7.58 12.08
CA LYS A 225 -1.01 7.95 12.15
C LYS A 225 -1.86 6.81 11.62
N TYR A 226 -3.05 6.65 12.20
CA TYR A 226 -4.01 5.68 11.71
C TYR A 226 -5.46 6.05 12.04
N SER A 227 -6.39 5.52 11.25
CA SER A 227 -7.83 5.48 11.52
C SER A 227 -8.23 4.06 11.92
N LEU A 228 -9.37 3.93 12.60
CA LEU A 228 -9.99 2.63 12.87
C LEU A 228 -11.44 2.66 12.40
N GLU A 229 -11.95 1.50 12.02
CA GLU A 229 -13.35 1.38 11.65
C GLU A 229 -14.28 1.82 12.78
N LEU A 230 -15.23 2.71 12.46
CA LEU A 230 -16.27 3.20 13.36
C LEU A 230 -15.78 3.90 14.64
N ASP A 231 -14.71 4.68 14.55
CA ASP A 231 -14.09 5.27 15.73
C ASP A 231 -14.84 6.46 16.36
N PHE A 232 -15.95 6.91 15.76
CA PHE A 232 -16.75 8.06 16.21
C PHE A 232 -17.12 8.02 17.70
N GLN A 233 -17.29 6.84 18.30
CA GLN A 233 -17.64 6.67 19.72
C GLN A 233 -16.55 7.18 20.67
N THR A 234 -15.30 7.13 20.23
CA THR A 234 -14.14 7.60 20.97
C THR A 234 -14.03 9.13 20.91
N GLY A 235 -14.65 9.75 19.90
CA GLY A 235 -14.53 11.16 19.58
C GLY A 235 -13.23 11.53 18.83
N ALA A 236 -12.38 10.55 18.52
CA ALA A 236 -11.28 10.66 17.57
C ALA A 236 -11.70 10.14 16.20
N SER A 237 -11.01 10.58 15.15
CA SER A 237 -11.02 9.97 13.80
C SER A 237 -9.62 9.64 13.28
N ILE A 238 -8.58 10.20 13.91
CA ILE A 238 -7.19 9.86 13.60
C ILE A 238 -6.45 9.75 14.92
N TRP A 239 -5.68 8.69 15.06
CA TRP A 239 -4.85 8.36 16.21
C TRP A 239 -3.37 8.48 15.87
N ASN A 240 -2.56 8.77 16.87
CA ASN A 240 -1.11 8.56 16.80
C ASN A 240 -0.78 7.11 17.14
N ALA A 241 0.36 6.61 16.65
CA ALA A 241 0.93 5.31 17.04
C ALA A 241 1.06 5.11 18.57
N SER A 242 1.13 6.20 19.35
CA SER A 242 1.14 6.16 20.81
C SER A 242 -0.22 5.87 21.47
N GLY A 243 -1.30 5.75 20.68
CA GLY A 243 -2.67 5.54 21.15
C GLY A 243 -3.35 6.80 21.69
N THR A 244 -2.86 7.98 21.30
CA THR A 244 -3.46 9.28 21.64
C THR A 244 -4.19 9.87 20.43
N PRO A 245 -5.32 10.58 20.61
CA PRO A 245 -6.02 11.21 19.49
C PRO A 245 -5.18 12.30 18.82
N TYR A 246 -4.93 12.16 17.52
CA TYR A 246 -4.31 13.17 16.67
C TYR A 246 -5.34 14.18 16.16
N MET A 247 -6.48 13.67 15.67
CA MET A 247 -7.59 14.48 15.18
C MET A 247 -8.92 13.99 15.73
N SER A 248 -9.77 14.93 16.15
CA SER A 248 -11.11 14.62 16.64
C SER A 248 -12.09 14.33 15.50
N HIS A 249 -13.04 13.42 15.74
CA HIS A 249 -14.13 13.13 14.82
C HIS A 249 -14.93 14.39 14.43
N ALA A 250 -15.15 15.29 15.39
CA ALA A 250 -15.84 16.55 15.13
C ALA A 250 -15.11 17.47 14.13
N MET A 251 -13.77 17.40 14.05
CA MET A 251 -12.99 18.16 13.07
C MET A 251 -13.18 17.60 11.67
N ILE A 252 -13.13 16.27 11.50
CA ILE A 252 -13.37 15.61 10.22
C ILE A 252 -14.79 15.88 9.72
N VAL A 253 -15.81 15.69 10.57
CA VAL A 253 -17.21 16.03 10.26
C VAL A 253 -17.33 17.49 9.80
N SER A 254 -16.69 18.41 10.51
CA SER A 254 -16.74 19.84 10.15
C SER A 254 -16.04 20.14 8.83
N ALA A 255 -14.97 19.41 8.51
CA ALA A 255 -14.28 19.55 7.24
C ALA A 255 -15.15 19.07 6.08
N VAL A 256 -15.72 17.87 6.20
CA VAL A 256 -16.64 17.29 5.19
C VAL A 256 -17.86 18.19 4.97
N GLU A 257 -18.54 18.61 6.04
CA GLU A 257 -19.72 19.47 5.93
C GLU A 257 -19.41 20.87 5.35
N SER A 258 -18.15 21.31 5.40
CA SER A 258 -17.75 22.59 4.82
C SER A 258 -17.78 22.60 3.29
N LEU A 259 -17.61 21.43 2.66
CA LEU A 259 -17.67 21.25 1.20
C LEU A 259 -19.01 20.69 0.74
N LEU A 260 -19.51 19.66 1.42
CA LEU A 260 -20.74 18.93 1.03
C LEU A 260 -22.02 19.51 1.64
N GLY A 261 -21.90 20.38 2.64
CA GLY A 261 -23.03 20.88 3.43
C GLY A 261 -23.39 19.95 4.59
N PRO A 262 -24.41 20.28 5.40
CA PRO A 262 -24.75 19.50 6.58
C PRO A 262 -25.24 18.09 6.24
N ILE A 263 -24.73 17.07 6.94
CA ILE A 263 -25.13 15.67 6.72
C ILE A 263 -26.62 15.50 7.08
N PRO A 264 -27.48 15.07 6.15
CA PRO A 264 -28.89 14.83 6.42
C PRO A 264 -29.10 13.80 7.52
N GLY A 265 -30.15 13.96 8.32
CA GLY A 265 -30.44 13.05 9.44
C GLY A 265 -30.86 11.64 9.02
N HIS A 266 -31.05 11.39 7.73
CA HIS A 266 -31.39 10.09 7.14
C HIS A 266 -30.26 9.53 6.26
N ALA A 267 -29.21 10.33 6.02
CA ALA A 267 -28.01 9.83 5.36
C ALA A 267 -27.31 8.85 6.30
N MET A 268 -26.82 7.73 5.77
CA MET A 268 -26.36 6.61 6.58
C MET A 268 -25.19 5.86 5.96
N LEU A 269 -24.37 5.23 6.81
CA LEU A 269 -23.44 4.15 6.45
C LEU A 269 -24.19 2.82 6.50
N PRO A 270 -24.51 2.20 5.34
CA PRO A 270 -25.38 1.03 5.31
C PRO A 270 -24.78 -0.22 5.99
N HIS A 271 -23.46 -0.37 5.95
CA HIS A 271 -22.75 -1.54 6.51
C HIS A 271 -22.81 -1.57 8.04
N GLN A 272 -22.81 -0.40 8.67
CA GLN A 272 -22.58 -0.27 10.11
C GLN A 272 -23.78 0.33 10.86
N ASN A 273 -24.86 0.64 10.14
CA ASN A 273 -26.09 1.26 10.65
C ASN A 273 -25.83 2.55 11.45
N GLN A 274 -24.86 3.36 11.00
CA GLN A 274 -24.64 4.70 11.52
C GLN A 274 -25.34 5.73 10.65
N GLU A 275 -25.89 6.77 11.28
CA GLU A 275 -26.66 7.82 10.61
C GLU A 275 -26.07 9.20 10.90
N SER A 276 -26.33 10.14 10.00
CA SER A 276 -25.95 11.55 10.14
C SER A 276 -24.46 11.71 10.42
N ARG A 277 -24.06 12.56 11.36
CA ARG A 277 -22.64 12.84 11.66
C ARG A 277 -21.83 11.64 12.12
N ASN A 278 -22.47 10.60 12.67
CA ASN A 278 -21.77 9.38 13.07
C ASN A 278 -21.47 8.46 11.87
N ALA A 279 -22.02 8.78 10.70
CA ALA A 279 -21.76 8.09 9.44
C ALA A 279 -20.42 8.52 8.80
N ILE A 280 -19.59 9.30 9.48
CA ILE A 280 -18.28 9.70 8.98
C ILE A 280 -17.26 8.73 9.51
N ASP A 281 -16.56 8.06 8.60
CA ASP A 281 -15.50 7.07 8.85
C ASP A 281 -14.39 7.38 7.86
N ILE A 282 -13.12 7.36 8.27
CA ILE A 282 -11.99 7.65 7.35
C ILE A 282 -11.49 6.33 6.77
N ASP A 283 -11.42 6.30 5.43
CA ASP A 283 -11.06 5.12 4.64
C ASP A 283 -9.70 5.27 3.94
N ALA A 284 -9.15 6.48 3.88
CA ALA A 284 -7.81 6.67 3.36
C ALA A 284 -7.20 7.92 3.97
N LEU A 285 -5.88 7.92 4.13
CA LEU A 285 -5.19 8.99 4.83
C LEU A 285 -3.77 9.18 4.26
N MET A 286 -3.41 10.43 4.02
CA MET A 286 -2.02 10.88 3.93
C MET A 286 -1.85 12.07 4.89
N VAL A 287 -0.69 12.17 5.54
CA VAL A 287 -0.43 13.21 6.54
C VAL A 287 0.87 13.95 6.23
N TYR A 288 0.79 15.27 6.35
CA TYR A 288 1.94 16.16 6.34
C TYR A 288 1.93 17.05 7.58
N ASP A 289 2.60 16.58 8.62
CA ASP A 289 2.78 17.25 9.90
C ASP A 289 4.28 17.50 10.09
N THR A 290 4.65 18.78 10.00
CA THR A 290 6.06 19.20 10.10
C THR A 290 6.28 20.35 11.05
N ALA A 291 5.23 21.05 11.49
CA ALA A 291 5.28 22.19 12.39
C ALA A 291 4.58 21.81 13.71
N GLY A 292 4.88 22.50 14.82
CA GLY A 292 4.14 22.26 16.06
C GLY A 292 4.41 20.91 16.74
N GLU A 293 3.39 20.37 17.41
CA GLU A 293 3.43 19.12 18.16
C GLU A 293 3.02 17.94 17.26
N ILE A 294 3.95 17.01 16.97
CA ILE A 294 3.72 15.85 16.05
C ILE A 294 2.55 14.92 16.41
N ASP A 295 2.08 15.03 17.65
CA ASP A 295 1.00 14.19 18.20
C ASP A 295 -0.37 14.89 18.10
N VAL A 296 -0.45 16.11 17.57
CA VAL A 296 -1.71 16.88 17.51
C VAL A 296 -1.81 17.61 16.18
N PHE A 297 -2.97 17.54 15.53
CA PHE A 297 -3.21 18.40 14.38
C PHE A 297 -3.37 19.87 14.84
N ASP A 298 -2.36 20.69 14.58
CA ASP A 298 -2.30 22.05 15.06
C ASP A 298 -2.99 23.02 14.08
N LEU A 299 -4.18 23.46 14.48
CA LEU A 299 -4.84 24.64 13.90
C LEU A 299 -4.15 25.93 14.36
N GLU A 300 -2.85 26.09 14.06
CA GLU A 300 -2.07 27.19 14.60
C GLU A 300 -2.52 28.55 14.02
N PRO A 301 -2.83 29.56 14.88
CA PRO A 301 -2.74 30.94 14.45
C PRO A 301 -1.27 31.29 14.22
N GLN A 302 -0.94 31.80 13.04
CA GLN A 302 0.38 32.33 12.65
C GLN A 302 1.15 32.87 13.88
N PRO A 303 2.40 32.42 14.15
CA PRO A 303 3.16 32.99 15.26
C PRO A 303 3.27 34.51 15.07
N PRO A 304 3.38 35.29 16.17
CA PRO A 304 3.61 36.72 16.04
C PRO A 304 4.82 36.95 15.12
N HIS A 305 4.76 37.98 14.26
CA HIS A 305 5.66 38.37 13.14
C HIS A 305 7.20 38.36 13.36
N ASN A 306 7.71 37.78 14.46
CA ASN A 306 9.04 37.97 15.00
C ASN A 306 9.71 36.64 15.47
N GLU A 307 9.06 35.48 15.35
CA GLU A 307 9.67 34.16 15.63
C GLU A 307 9.70 33.34 14.33
N ASP A 308 10.88 32.82 13.97
CA ASP A 308 11.03 31.94 12.81
C ASP A 308 10.33 30.61 13.12
N LEU A 309 9.32 30.24 12.33
CA LEU A 309 8.74 28.89 12.37
C LEU A 309 9.82 27.88 12.07
N ARG A 310 9.82 26.78 12.82
CA ARG A 310 10.77 25.68 12.63
C ARG A 310 10.05 24.36 12.52
N ASP A 311 10.57 23.50 11.65
CA ASP A 311 10.13 22.11 11.59
C ASP A 311 10.63 21.33 12.83
N GLN A 312 10.17 20.10 13.00
CA GLN A 312 10.61 19.27 14.14
C GLN A 312 12.13 18.91 14.07
N LEU A 313 12.82 19.22 12.96
CA LEU A 313 14.28 19.12 12.81
C LEU A 313 15.00 20.46 13.07
N GLY A 314 14.27 21.51 13.45
CA GLY A 314 14.78 22.85 13.71
C GLY A 314 15.05 23.70 12.46
N GLN A 315 14.66 23.26 11.27
CA GLN A 315 14.81 23.99 10.00
C GLN A 315 13.72 25.03 9.85
N GLY A 316 14.04 26.20 9.29
CA GLY A 316 13.05 27.26 9.11
C GLY A 316 11.96 26.87 8.10
N ILE A 317 10.68 27.01 8.48
CA ILE A 317 9.53 26.81 7.59
C ILE A 317 9.17 28.16 6.96
N ARG A 318 8.95 28.18 5.65
CA ARG A 318 8.52 29.40 4.95
C ARG A 318 7.02 29.64 5.14
N ASP A 319 6.60 30.91 5.11
CA ASP A 319 5.20 31.32 5.26
C ASP A 319 4.26 30.69 4.20
N ASP A 320 4.79 30.30 3.05
CA ASP A 320 4.05 29.69 1.93
C ASP A 320 4.07 28.15 1.93
N GLU A 321 4.76 27.53 2.89
CA GLU A 321 4.76 26.08 3.04
C GLU A 321 3.50 25.60 3.77
N PRO A 322 2.85 24.52 3.28
CA PRO A 322 1.77 23.89 4.01
C PRO A 322 2.29 23.43 5.37
N ARG A 323 1.53 23.74 6.40
CA ARG A 323 1.70 23.22 7.76
C ARG A 323 1.01 21.86 7.83
N ASP A 324 0.47 21.53 8.98
CA ASP A 324 -0.36 20.37 9.23
C ASP A 324 -1.47 20.32 8.19
N THR A 325 -1.33 19.35 7.32
CA THR A 325 -2.22 19.11 6.20
C THR A 325 -2.47 17.62 6.12
N ILE A 326 -3.72 17.24 5.91
CA ILE A 326 -4.07 15.85 5.62
C ILE A 326 -4.81 15.79 4.29
N VAL A 327 -4.62 14.68 3.58
CA VAL A 327 -5.53 14.24 2.50
C VAL A 327 -6.26 13.01 3.01
N PHE A 328 -7.57 12.95 2.85
CA PHE A 328 -8.36 11.80 3.30
C PHE A 328 -9.57 11.54 2.42
N SER A 329 -10.02 10.29 2.36
CA SER A 329 -11.36 9.90 1.93
C SER A 329 -12.20 9.52 3.15
N ILE A 330 -13.49 9.31 2.92
CA ILE A 330 -14.41 8.78 3.93
C ILE A 330 -15.23 7.64 3.32
N ARG A 331 -15.76 6.73 4.14
CA ARG A 331 -16.68 5.70 3.66
C ARG A 331 -17.88 6.29 2.92
N GLN A 332 -18.40 5.55 1.95
CA GLN A 332 -19.58 5.90 1.19
C GLN A 332 -20.82 6.10 2.09
N ILE A 333 -21.38 7.32 2.08
CA ILE A 333 -22.59 7.68 2.83
C ILE A 333 -23.76 7.79 1.86
N VAL A 334 -24.74 6.91 2.06
CA VAL A 334 -25.95 6.83 1.24
C VAL A 334 -27.00 7.83 1.72
N ASP A 335 -27.66 8.49 0.77
CA ASP A 335 -28.87 9.28 0.99
C ASP A 335 -29.92 8.92 -0.08
N ASP A 336 -30.96 8.18 0.31
CA ASP A 336 -32.01 7.71 -0.61
C ASP A 336 -32.93 8.81 -1.15
N VAL A 337 -32.85 10.02 -0.59
CA VAL A 337 -33.58 11.22 -1.03
C VAL A 337 -32.73 12.07 -1.98
N ASP A 338 -31.41 11.93 -1.94
CA ASP A 338 -30.53 12.65 -2.87
C ASP A 338 -30.77 12.21 -4.33
N PRO A 339 -30.86 13.13 -5.30
CA PRO A 339 -30.98 12.80 -6.71
C PRO A 339 -29.97 11.81 -7.27
N ASP A 340 -28.77 11.72 -6.68
CA ASP A 340 -27.74 10.75 -7.07
C ASP A 340 -27.59 9.57 -6.08
N GLY A 341 -28.35 9.57 -4.98
CA GLY A 341 -28.37 8.49 -4.00
C GLY A 341 -27.23 8.54 -2.98
N TYR A 342 -26.36 9.54 -3.02
CA TYR A 342 -25.21 9.65 -2.13
C TYR A 342 -25.17 11.04 -1.48
N TYR A 343 -24.89 11.06 -0.17
CA TYR A 343 -24.38 12.27 0.44
C TYR A 343 -22.88 12.42 0.15
N ALA A 344 -22.14 11.30 0.24
CA ALA A 344 -20.74 11.18 -0.16
C ALA A 344 -20.56 9.85 -0.90
N THR A 345 -19.89 9.87 -2.04
CA THR A 345 -19.65 8.66 -2.83
C THR A 345 -18.56 7.79 -2.24
N GLY A 346 -17.72 8.36 -1.37
CA GLY A 346 -16.52 7.76 -0.80
C GLY A 346 -15.29 7.88 -1.69
N SER A 347 -15.48 8.37 -2.92
CA SER A 347 -14.41 8.72 -3.85
C SER A 347 -13.90 10.16 -3.69
N GLU A 348 -14.52 10.97 -2.84
CA GLU A 348 -14.05 12.34 -2.62
C GLU A 348 -12.74 12.36 -1.83
N LEU A 349 -11.75 13.11 -2.32
CA LEU A 349 -10.49 13.32 -1.60
C LEU A 349 -10.47 14.73 -1.02
N PHE A 350 -10.57 14.81 0.30
CA PHE A 350 -10.57 16.06 1.06
C PHE A 350 -9.14 16.44 1.41
N VAL A 351 -8.79 17.71 1.21
CA VAL A 351 -7.56 18.31 1.72
C VAL A 351 -7.94 19.25 2.86
N LEU A 352 -7.49 18.94 4.06
CA LEU A 352 -7.61 19.82 5.23
C LEU A 352 -6.24 20.41 5.55
N ASP A 353 -6.05 21.68 5.20
CA ASP A 353 -4.85 22.48 5.49
C ASP A 353 -5.15 23.41 6.67
N SER A 354 -4.33 23.37 7.71
CA SER A 354 -4.50 24.15 8.94
C SER A 354 -4.55 25.68 8.72
N ILE A 355 -4.05 26.19 7.58
CA ILE A 355 -4.08 27.62 7.23
C ILE A 355 -5.11 27.92 6.13
N LYS A 356 -5.12 27.13 5.06
CA LYS A 356 -5.91 27.39 3.85
C LYS A 356 -7.35 26.91 3.99
N GLY A 357 -7.64 26.09 5.00
CA GLY A 357 -8.96 25.50 5.22
C GLY A 357 -9.12 24.21 4.42
N VAL A 358 -10.35 23.95 4.00
CA VAL A 358 -10.73 22.68 3.37
C VAL A 358 -10.98 22.88 1.89
N SER A 359 -10.49 21.96 1.06
CA SER A 359 -10.77 21.87 -0.38
C SER A 359 -10.84 20.40 -0.81
N PHE A 360 -11.32 20.13 -2.01
CA PHE A 360 -11.06 18.84 -2.65
C PHE A 360 -9.64 18.81 -3.22
N LEU A 361 -9.07 17.62 -3.37
CA LEU A 361 -7.77 17.44 -4.01
C LEU A 361 -7.89 17.77 -5.51
N GLU A 362 -7.00 18.65 -6.00
CA GLU A 362 -6.78 18.84 -7.42
C GLU A 362 -5.60 17.95 -7.85
N HIS A 363 -5.88 16.91 -8.64
CA HIS A 363 -4.90 15.93 -9.10
C HIS A 363 -5.35 15.31 -10.42
N GLY A 364 -4.42 14.78 -11.22
CA GLY A 364 -4.73 14.16 -12.51
C GLY A 364 -5.35 15.14 -13.51
N GLY A 365 -5.19 16.45 -13.30
CA GLY A 365 -5.86 17.48 -14.08
C GLY A 365 -7.38 17.60 -13.86
N HIS A 366 -7.92 17.07 -12.75
CA HIS A 366 -9.30 17.26 -12.31
C HIS A 366 -9.39 17.50 -10.80
N VAL A 367 -10.61 17.68 -10.32
CA VAL A 367 -10.92 17.80 -8.90
C VAL A 367 -11.52 16.46 -8.45
N TRP A 368 -11.02 15.90 -7.35
CA TRP A 368 -11.55 14.69 -6.73
C TRP A 368 -12.79 15.01 -5.88
N ASP A 369 -13.86 15.43 -6.55
CA ASP A 369 -15.16 15.74 -5.97
C ASP A 369 -16.24 14.71 -6.38
N GLN A 370 -17.42 14.82 -5.77
CA GLN A 370 -18.58 13.96 -6.05
C GLN A 370 -18.97 13.99 -7.54
N GLY A 371 -18.80 15.13 -8.20
CA GLY A 371 -19.13 15.30 -9.62
C GLY A 371 -18.21 14.48 -10.53
N TYR A 372 -16.91 14.44 -10.23
CA TYR A 372 -15.94 13.59 -10.89
C TYR A 372 -16.23 12.11 -10.64
N ALA A 373 -16.46 11.71 -9.39
CA ALA A 373 -16.76 10.34 -9.02
C ALA A 373 -17.96 9.78 -9.79
N LEU A 374 -19.05 10.54 -9.85
CA LEU A 374 -20.26 10.18 -10.60
C LEU A 374 -20.10 10.20 -12.12
N GLN A 375 -19.04 10.74 -12.68
CA GLN A 375 -18.83 10.78 -14.14
C GLN A 375 -17.80 9.76 -14.60
N GLU A 376 -16.71 9.64 -13.86
CA GLU A 376 -15.49 8.96 -14.31
C GLU A 376 -15.22 7.69 -13.51
N LEU A 377 -15.53 7.65 -12.21
CA LEU A 377 -15.27 6.51 -11.31
C LEU A 377 -16.46 5.54 -11.19
N GLN A 378 -17.55 5.77 -11.93
CA GLN A 378 -18.60 4.77 -12.04
C GLN A 378 -18.08 3.51 -12.73
N PHE A 379 -18.65 2.35 -12.41
CA PHE A 379 -18.41 1.13 -13.18
C PHE A 379 -19.71 0.41 -13.50
N LYS A 380 -19.67 -0.42 -14.56
CA LYS A 380 -20.84 -1.15 -15.06
C LYS A 380 -20.72 -2.64 -14.79
N LEU A 381 -21.76 -3.20 -14.19
CA LEU A 381 -21.97 -4.63 -14.09
C LEU A 381 -22.77 -5.13 -15.31
N GLU A 382 -22.51 -6.35 -15.76
CA GLU A 382 -23.10 -6.91 -17.01
C GLU A 382 -24.65 -6.91 -17.02
N ASP A 383 -25.28 -6.93 -15.85
CA ASP A 383 -26.75 -7.02 -15.69
C ASP A 383 -27.44 -5.67 -15.36
N GLN A 384 -26.73 -4.53 -15.40
CA GLN A 384 -27.32 -3.21 -15.10
C GLN A 384 -27.64 -2.42 -16.38
N GLU A 385 -28.91 -2.40 -16.79
CA GLU A 385 -29.36 -1.58 -17.94
C GLU A 385 -29.42 -0.07 -17.61
N ASP A 386 -29.88 0.30 -16.41
CA ASP A 386 -30.13 1.69 -15.99
C ASP A 386 -29.46 2.06 -14.63
N GLY A 387 -28.72 1.14 -14.02
CA GLY A 387 -28.07 1.32 -12.73
C GLY A 387 -26.62 1.78 -12.80
N TYR A 388 -26.08 2.20 -11.66
CA TYR A 388 -24.65 2.45 -11.49
C TYR A 388 -24.19 2.16 -10.07
N SER A 389 -22.87 2.08 -9.94
CA SER A 389 -22.12 2.04 -8.70
C SER A 389 -20.92 2.97 -8.85
N VAL A 390 -20.45 3.51 -7.74
CA VAL A 390 -19.25 4.37 -7.68
C VAL A 390 -18.23 3.66 -6.80
N LEU A 391 -16.95 3.80 -7.12
CA LEU A 391 -15.88 3.34 -6.23
C LEU A 391 -15.95 4.08 -4.89
N ASP A 392 -15.43 3.43 -3.86
CA ASP A 392 -15.18 4.01 -2.54
C ASP A 392 -13.67 3.90 -2.30
N ILE A 393 -12.98 5.02 -2.06
CA ILE A 393 -11.51 5.01 -1.98
C ILE A 393 -11.11 4.56 -0.58
N ASN A 394 -10.35 3.47 -0.54
CA ASN A 394 -10.05 2.75 0.70
C ASN A 394 -8.55 2.72 1.05
N ALA A 395 -7.70 3.39 0.28
CA ALA A 395 -6.31 3.66 0.64
C ALA A 395 -5.76 4.71 -0.32
N LEU A 396 -4.76 5.49 0.11
CA LEU A 396 -4.17 6.56 -0.68
C LEU A 396 -2.69 6.72 -0.33
N GLU A 397 -1.83 6.82 -1.34
CA GLU A 397 -0.43 7.20 -1.15
C GLU A 397 0.16 7.79 -2.44
N ALA A 398 1.43 8.18 -2.44
CA ALA A 398 2.10 8.80 -3.55
C ALA A 398 3.19 7.90 -4.15
N ILE A 399 3.25 7.89 -5.49
CA ILE A 399 4.35 7.24 -6.21
C ILE A 399 5.09 8.23 -7.10
N GLY A 400 6.41 8.11 -7.07
CA GLY A 400 7.33 8.89 -7.88
C GLY A 400 7.80 8.13 -9.11
N GLN A 401 8.85 8.66 -9.72
CA GLN A 401 9.57 7.98 -10.79
C GLN A 401 10.77 7.20 -10.29
N GLU A 402 11.22 6.25 -11.12
CA GLU A 402 12.48 5.54 -10.93
C GLU A 402 13.63 6.53 -10.72
N GLN A 403 14.44 6.28 -9.71
CA GLN A 403 15.56 7.13 -9.36
C GLN A 403 16.74 6.85 -10.31
N GLU A 404 16.99 7.74 -11.28
CA GLU A 404 18.11 7.62 -12.25
C GLU A 404 19.52 7.74 -11.63
N ILE A 405 19.64 7.66 -10.31
CA ILE A 405 20.94 7.80 -9.65
C ILE A 405 21.73 6.54 -9.92
N PRO A 406 22.95 6.62 -10.49
CA PRO A 406 23.83 5.48 -10.55
C PRO A 406 24.26 5.18 -9.12
N VAL A 407 23.53 4.30 -8.44
CA VAL A 407 23.96 3.68 -7.20
C VAL A 407 24.69 2.38 -7.53
N GLY A 408 25.49 1.91 -6.60
CA GLY A 408 26.09 0.59 -6.76
C GLY A 408 25.09 -0.56 -6.72
N PRO A 409 25.52 -1.77 -7.13
CA PRO A 409 24.70 -2.98 -7.09
C PRO A 409 24.25 -3.37 -5.67
N CYS A 410 24.92 -2.84 -4.64
CA CYS A 410 24.59 -3.06 -3.23
C CYS A 410 24.77 -1.75 -2.45
N PRO A 411 23.80 -0.83 -2.49
CA PRO A 411 23.92 0.51 -1.90
C PRO A 411 24.27 0.46 -0.41
N GLY A 412 25.33 1.18 -0.02
CA GLY A 412 25.77 1.26 1.37
C GLY A 412 26.79 0.19 1.82
N ASP A 413 26.93 -0.93 1.11
CA ASP A 413 27.92 -1.99 1.41
C ASP A 413 29.29 -1.59 0.87
N PHE A 414 29.92 -0.63 1.55
CA PHE A 414 31.17 -0.05 1.09
C PHE A 414 32.36 -1.02 1.15
N ASN A 415 32.25 -2.10 1.94
CA ASN A 415 33.28 -3.11 2.08
C ASN A 415 33.08 -4.35 1.16
N ALA A 416 31.90 -4.48 0.53
CA ALA A 416 31.49 -5.55 -0.38
C ALA A 416 31.42 -6.96 0.25
N ASP A 417 31.05 -7.04 1.53
CA ASP A 417 30.83 -8.32 2.21
C ASP A 417 29.38 -8.84 2.11
N GLY A 418 28.50 -8.06 1.48
CA GLY A 418 27.09 -8.38 1.24
C GLY A 418 26.15 -7.91 2.35
N THR A 419 26.65 -7.23 3.39
CA THR A 419 25.83 -6.67 4.48
C THR A 419 26.19 -5.21 4.71
N VAL A 420 25.19 -4.35 4.82
CA VAL A 420 25.38 -2.93 5.15
C VAL A 420 25.42 -2.78 6.67
N ASP A 421 26.60 -2.58 7.26
CA ASP A 421 26.77 -2.51 8.71
C ASP A 421 27.78 -1.42 9.16
N LEU A 422 28.25 -1.51 10.40
CA LEU A 422 29.19 -0.55 10.97
C LEU A 422 30.60 -0.64 10.34
N ALA A 423 30.98 -1.76 9.75
CA ALA A 423 32.24 -1.89 9.01
C ALA A 423 32.26 -0.96 7.80
N ASP A 424 31.13 -0.80 7.10
CA ASP A 424 31.02 0.11 5.95
C ASP A 424 31.20 1.56 6.33
N TYR A 425 30.68 1.97 7.49
CA TYR A 425 30.89 3.32 8.01
C TYR A 425 32.39 3.67 8.11
N ASN A 426 33.22 2.70 8.52
CA ASN A 426 34.67 2.91 8.60
C ASN A 426 35.29 3.06 7.20
N VAL A 427 34.78 2.31 6.21
CA VAL A 427 35.23 2.44 4.81
C VAL A 427 34.87 3.82 4.25
N TRP A 428 33.63 4.27 4.42
CA TRP A 428 33.22 5.62 4.03
C TRP A 428 34.07 6.69 4.70
N ARG A 429 34.23 6.61 6.03
CA ARG A 429 34.93 7.62 6.81
C ARG A 429 36.40 7.75 6.42
N ASN A 430 37.05 6.63 6.09
CA ASN A 430 38.44 6.61 5.65
C ASN A 430 38.64 7.17 4.24
N ASN A 431 37.60 7.15 3.41
CA ASN A 431 37.64 7.60 2.02
C ASN A 431 36.90 8.92 1.77
N LEU A 432 36.38 9.58 2.82
CA LEU A 432 35.67 10.85 2.71
C LEU A 432 36.48 11.91 1.94
N GLY A 433 35.89 12.44 0.86
CA GLY A 433 36.49 13.39 -0.07
C GLY A 433 37.31 12.76 -1.21
N SER A 434 37.38 11.43 -1.28
CA SER A 434 37.96 10.72 -2.43
C SER A 434 37.10 10.94 -3.67
N THR A 435 37.73 11.14 -4.84
CA THR A 435 37.05 11.16 -6.14
C THR A 435 37.11 9.80 -6.85
N ASP A 436 37.52 8.75 -6.13
CA ASP A 436 37.61 7.37 -6.60
C ASP A 436 36.57 6.52 -5.87
N GLU A 437 35.43 6.32 -6.51
CA GLU A 437 34.30 5.53 -6.01
C GLU A 437 34.63 4.04 -5.84
N THR A 438 35.72 3.54 -6.45
CA THR A 438 36.18 2.16 -6.19
C THR A 438 36.64 1.96 -4.75
N SER A 439 36.95 3.05 -4.04
CA SER A 439 37.37 3.03 -2.63
C SER A 439 36.25 2.66 -1.66
N ILE A 440 34.99 2.78 -2.09
CA ILE A 440 33.78 2.31 -1.40
C ILE A 440 33.07 1.22 -2.22
N SER A 441 33.86 0.43 -2.96
CA SER A 441 33.40 -0.73 -3.75
C SER A 441 32.38 -0.41 -4.84
N MET A 442 32.31 0.85 -5.31
CA MET A 442 31.27 1.33 -6.23
C MET A 442 29.85 1.15 -5.66
N ASN A 443 29.69 1.10 -4.34
CA ASN A 443 28.43 0.91 -3.62
C ASN A 443 27.85 2.22 -3.04
N GLY A 444 28.40 3.36 -3.45
CA GLY A 444 27.94 4.71 -3.09
C GLY A 444 26.85 5.28 -3.99
N TYR A 445 26.67 6.60 -3.85
CA TYR A 445 25.75 7.44 -4.63
C TYR A 445 26.30 7.77 -6.04
N LEU A 446 27.56 7.37 -6.31
CA LEU A 446 28.32 7.53 -7.56
C LEU A 446 28.20 8.90 -8.23
N ASN A 447 28.10 9.96 -7.43
CA ASN A 447 28.19 11.34 -7.93
C ASN A 447 29.64 11.76 -8.24
N GLY A 448 30.60 10.84 -8.11
CA GLY A 448 32.01 11.02 -8.45
C GLY A 448 32.86 11.54 -7.28
N VAL A 449 32.30 11.57 -6.07
CA VAL A 449 33.00 11.94 -4.84
C VAL A 449 32.37 11.25 -3.63
N VAL A 450 33.20 10.63 -2.80
CA VAL A 450 32.76 10.07 -1.51
C VAL A 450 32.41 11.23 -0.56
N ASP A 451 31.14 11.49 -0.31
CA ASP A 451 30.65 12.64 0.45
C ASP A 451 29.48 12.30 1.41
N SER A 452 28.70 13.31 1.79
CA SER A 452 27.56 13.12 2.69
C SER A 452 26.38 12.39 2.06
N ALA A 453 26.27 12.36 0.72
CA ALA A 453 25.25 11.61 0.01
C ALA A 453 25.47 10.10 0.19
N ASP A 454 26.72 9.62 0.12
CA ASP A 454 27.06 8.22 0.42
C ASP A 454 26.75 7.87 1.88
N TYR A 455 27.03 8.79 2.81
CA TYR A 455 26.67 8.58 4.20
C TYR A 455 25.15 8.47 4.41
N GLY A 456 24.38 9.33 3.74
CA GLY A 456 22.92 9.26 3.74
C GLY A 456 22.44 7.92 3.21
N LEU A 457 23.01 7.47 2.10
CA LEU A 457 22.72 6.17 1.47
C LEU A 457 23.01 4.99 2.42
N TRP A 458 24.18 4.96 3.04
CA TRP A 458 24.53 3.95 4.05
C TRP A 458 23.57 3.96 5.23
N LYS A 459 23.24 5.14 5.75
CA LYS A 459 22.34 5.27 6.90
C LYS A 459 20.95 4.72 6.58
N SER A 460 20.44 5.00 5.38
CA SER A 460 19.14 4.51 4.92
C SER A 460 19.12 3.01 4.64
N ASN A 461 20.26 2.40 4.36
CA ASN A 461 20.38 0.96 4.07
C ASN A 461 20.98 0.15 5.23
N PHE A 462 21.18 0.74 6.42
CA PHE A 462 21.84 0.04 7.52
C PHE A 462 21.07 -1.22 7.93
N GLY A 463 21.75 -2.37 7.99
CA GLY A 463 21.16 -3.68 8.24
C GLY A 463 20.67 -4.40 6.99
N HIS A 464 20.69 -3.75 5.82
CA HIS A 464 20.36 -4.39 4.54
C HIS A 464 21.38 -5.49 4.23
N VAL A 465 20.90 -6.58 3.64
CA VAL A 465 21.78 -7.61 3.08
C VAL A 465 21.41 -7.74 1.63
N CYS A 466 22.39 -7.48 0.79
CA CYS A 466 22.16 -7.51 -0.61
C CYS A 466 21.89 -8.94 -1.07
N PRO A 467 20.96 -9.13 -2.02
CA PRO A 467 20.87 -10.38 -2.75
C PRO A 467 22.23 -10.61 -3.40
N MET A 468 23.08 -11.41 -2.76
CA MET A 468 24.29 -11.90 -3.40
C MET A 468 23.81 -12.52 -4.70
N PRO A 469 24.39 -12.18 -5.86
CA PRO A 469 24.09 -12.93 -7.06
C PRO A 469 24.43 -14.37 -6.73
N ILE A 470 23.39 -15.17 -6.47
CA ILE A 470 23.48 -16.61 -6.53
C ILE A 470 24.03 -16.76 -7.93
N MET A 471 25.28 -17.21 -8.05
CA MET A 471 25.74 -17.68 -9.33
C MET A 471 24.74 -18.77 -9.67
N ALA A 472 23.73 -18.42 -10.47
CA ALA A 472 22.84 -19.38 -11.08
C ALA A 472 23.83 -20.31 -11.75
N ALA A 473 24.04 -21.49 -11.15
CA ALA A 473 24.85 -22.50 -11.77
C ALA A 473 24.17 -22.69 -13.12
N SER A 474 24.81 -22.21 -14.19
CA SER A 474 24.32 -22.41 -15.55
C SER A 474 23.87 -23.86 -15.58
N PRO A 475 22.62 -24.17 -15.97
CA PRO A 475 22.14 -25.53 -15.93
C PRO A 475 23.13 -26.35 -16.75
N THR A 476 24.02 -27.07 -16.07
CA THR A 476 24.86 -28.04 -16.74
C THR A 476 23.85 -29.03 -17.23
N SER A 477 23.61 -29.04 -18.54
CA SER A 477 22.75 -30.03 -19.19
C SER A 477 23.12 -31.38 -18.61
N VAL A 478 22.28 -31.89 -17.70
CA VAL A 478 22.46 -33.22 -17.15
C VAL A 478 22.30 -34.12 -18.37
N PRO A 479 23.32 -34.89 -18.77
CA PRO A 479 23.16 -35.82 -19.88
C PRO A 479 21.98 -36.72 -19.52
N GLU A 480 20.94 -36.73 -20.36
CA GLU A 480 19.78 -37.58 -20.11
C GLU A 480 20.25 -39.00 -19.82
N PRO A 481 19.72 -39.68 -18.78
CA PRO A 481 19.99 -41.09 -18.58
C PRO A 481 19.67 -41.82 -19.90
N GLY A 482 20.52 -42.77 -20.32
CA GLY A 482 20.41 -43.52 -21.58
C GLY A 482 19.17 -44.40 -21.73
N SER A 483 18.01 -43.96 -21.23
CA SER A 483 16.67 -44.53 -21.31
C SER A 483 16.29 -44.88 -22.74
N MET A 484 16.60 -44.01 -23.71
CA MET A 484 16.37 -44.31 -25.13
C MET A 484 17.29 -45.41 -25.66
N LEU A 485 18.52 -45.49 -25.15
CA LEU A 485 19.49 -46.54 -25.48
C LEU A 485 19.07 -47.90 -24.87
N LEU A 486 18.51 -47.89 -23.66
CA LEU A 486 17.92 -49.07 -23.02
C LEU A 486 16.63 -49.52 -23.71
N MET A 487 15.77 -48.61 -24.15
CA MET A 487 14.59 -48.95 -24.98
C MET A 487 15.00 -49.52 -26.34
N ALA A 488 16.02 -48.95 -26.98
CA ALA A 488 16.55 -49.48 -28.24
C ALA A 488 17.18 -50.88 -28.04
N ALA A 489 17.90 -51.10 -26.94
CA ALA A 489 18.46 -52.42 -26.63
C ALA A 489 17.37 -53.47 -26.33
N ALA A 490 16.33 -53.08 -25.59
CA ALA A 490 15.20 -53.96 -25.27
C ALA A 490 14.38 -54.34 -26.52
N THR A 491 14.15 -53.40 -27.43
CA THR A 491 13.43 -53.66 -28.69
C THR A 491 14.23 -54.55 -29.64
N LEU A 492 15.55 -54.33 -29.76
CA LEU A 492 16.43 -55.19 -30.56
C LEU A 492 16.54 -56.61 -29.99
N ALA A 493 16.63 -56.76 -28.66
CA ALA A 493 16.63 -58.06 -28.00
C ALA A 493 15.29 -58.80 -28.17
N GLY A 494 14.15 -58.08 -28.14
CA GLY A 494 12.83 -58.63 -28.43
C GLY A 494 12.70 -59.15 -29.87
N LEU A 495 13.15 -58.36 -30.85
CA LEU A 495 13.11 -58.72 -32.27
C LEU A 495 14.02 -59.93 -32.60
N ALA A 496 15.20 -60.03 -31.98
CA ALA A 496 16.09 -61.17 -32.15
C ALA A 496 15.50 -62.48 -31.60
N ARG A 497 14.65 -62.40 -30.57
CA ARG A 497 13.98 -63.56 -29.96
C ARG A 497 12.80 -64.05 -30.80
N MET A 498 12.14 -63.18 -31.56
CA MET A 498 11.05 -63.55 -32.46
C MET A 498 11.53 -64.26 -33.74
N LYS A 499 12.78 -64.06 -34.17
CA LYS A 499 13.37 -64.79 -35.32
C LYS A 499 13.87 -66.20 -35.01
N ARG A 500 13.87 -66.63 -33.75
CA ARG A 500 14.34 -67.97 -33.31
C ARG A 500 13.21 -68.89 -32.81
N ARG A 501 11.95 -68.57 -33.12
CA ARG A 501 10.80 -69.44 -32.85
C ARG A 501 10.15 -69.90 -34.14
#